data_AF-A0A1G1CFC8-F1
#
_entry.id   AF-A0A1G1CFC8-F1
#
_cell.length_a   1.000
_cell.length_b   1.000
_cell.length_c   1.000
_cell.angle_alpha   90.00
_cell.angle_beta   90.00
_cell.angle_gamma   90.00
#
_symmetry.space_group_name_H-M   'P 1'
#
loop_
_entity.id
_entity.type
_entity.pdbx_description
1 polymer ?
#
loop_
_entity_poly.entity_id
_entity_poly.type
_entity_poly.pdbx_seq_one_letter_code
_entity_poly.pdbx_strand_id
1 'polypeptide(L)' 'MRLPFSNPGEAAESVARKTAANHSSMFQDVRRGAPTEIDAICGAVARAGRRHGVPTPVNRVCWQLVQAIAARG' A
#
# COMPACT_ATOMS: atom_id res chain seq x y z
N MET A 1 -9.88 -3.48 -19.08
CA MET A 1 -8.49 -3.69 -18.61
C MET A 1 -8.37 -5.12 -18.12
N ARG A 2 -7.48 -5.93 -18.70
CA ARG A 2 -7.21 -7.31 -18.26
C ARG A 2 -5.84 -7.32 -17.59
N LEU A 3 -5.75 -7.81 -16.36
CA LEU A 3 -4.47 -7.96 -15.68
C LEU A 3 -3.67 -9.09 -16.35
N PRO A 4 -2.33 -9.02 -16.37
CA PRO A 4 -1.48 -10.07 -16.92
C PRO A 4 -1.42 -11.34 -16.04
N PHE A 5 -2.29 -11.43 -15.03
CA PHE A 5 -2.36 -12.53 -14.08
C PHE A 5 -3.82 -12.97 -13.92
N SER A 6 -4.04 -14.28 -13.76
CA SER A 6 -5.37 -14.86 -13.50
C SER A 6 -5.81 -14.68 -12.04
N ASN A 7 -4.87 -14.76 -11.09
CA ASN A 7 -5.09 -14.52 -9.67
C ASN A 7 -4.14 -13.40 -9.18
N PRO A 8 -4.62 -12.15 -9.02
CA PRO A 8 -3.77 -11.05 -8.59
C PRO A 8 -3.30 -11.17 -7.14
N GLY A 9 -4.03 -11.87 -6.27
CA GLY A 9 -3.64 -12.11 -4.88
C GLY A 9 -2.41 -13.01 -4.80
N GLU A 10 -2.46 -14.18 -5.47
CA GLU A 10 -1.32 -15.09 -5.56
C GLU A 10 -0.10 -14.45 -6.22
N ALA A 11 -0.32 -13.63 -7.25
CA ALA A 11 0.77 -12.89 -7.89
C ALA A 11 1.46 -11.93 -6.91
N ALA A 12 0.68 -11.18 -6.12
CA ALA A 12 1.20 -10.28 -5.09
C ALA A 12 1.97 -11.03 -4.00
N GLU A 13 1.44 -12.16 -3.53
CA GLU A 13 2.13 -13.02 -2.56
C GLU A 13 3.42 -13.62 -3.12
N SER A 14 3.44 -14.03 -4.40
CA SER A 14 4.62 -14.55 -5.05
C SER A 14 5.75 -13.52 -5.08
N VAL A 15 5.42 -12.27 -5.38
CA VAL A 15 6.38 -11.16 -5.31
C VAL A 15 6.87 -10.99 -3.88
N ALA A 16 5.98 -10.92 -2.89
CA ALA A 16 6.35 -10.77 -1.49
C ALA A 16 7.29 -11.88 -0.99
N ARG A 17 7.06 -13.14 -1.42
CA ARG A 17 7.96 -14.27 -1.11
C ARG A 17 9.32 -14.12 -1.78
N LYS A 18 9.35 -13.75 -3.07
CA LYS A 18 10.61 -13.58 -3.84
C LYS A 18 11.46 -12.42 -3.32
N THR A 19 10.83 -11.39 -2.74
CA THR A 19 11.50 -10.20 -2.22
C THR A 19 11.54 -10.16 -0.69
N ALA A 20 11.39 -11.31 -0.01
CA ALA A 20 11.28 -11.36 1.45
C ALA A 20 12.47 -10.75 2.20
N ALA A 21 13.67 -10.77 1.62
CA ALA A 21 14.86 -10.15 2.20
C ALA A 21 14.96 -8.63 1.94
N ASN A 22 14.09 -8.07 1.09
CA ASN A 22 14.12 -6.67 0.70
C ASN A 22 13.30 -5.81 1.66
N HIS A 23 13.75 -4.58 1.87
CA HIS A 23 12.95 -3.53 2.50
C HIS A 23 12.19 -2.75 1.43
N SER A 24 10.88 -2.55 1.63
CA SER A 24 10.07 -1.74 0.70
C SER A 24 10.57 -0.30 0.64
N SER A 25 10.44 0.36 -0.52
CA SER A 25 10.80 1.77 -0.68
C SER A 25 10.11 2.66 0.34
N MET A 26 8.81 2.45 0.55
CA MET A 26 8.01 3.17 1.54
C MET A 26 8.53 3.01 2.97
N PHE A 27 9.03 1.82 3.35
CA PHE A 27 9.65 1.63 4.66
C PHE A 27 10.99 2.39 4.76
N GLN A 28 11.77 2.42 3.68
CA GLN A 28 13.00 3.21 3.64
C GLN A 28 12.71 4.72 3.72
N ASP A 29 11.64 5.19 3.08
CA ASP A 29 11.16 6.58 3.18
C ASP A 29 10.80 6.96 4.62
N VAL A 30 10.03 6.11 5.29
CA VAL A 30 9.72 6.26 6.72
C VAL A 30 11.01 6.36 7.56
N ARG A 31 11.97 5.45 7.33
CA ARG A 31 13.22 5.43 8.12
C ARG A 31 14.09 6.67 7.95
N ARG A 32 14.02 7.33 6.78
CA ARG A 32 14.82 8.54 6.47
C ARG A 32 14.05 9.85 6.63
N GLY A 33 12.79 9.80 7.09
CA GLY A 33 11.93 10.98 7.22
C GLY A 33 11.52 11.60 5.88
N ALA A 34 11.54 10.82 4.78
CA ALA A 34 11.12 11.31 3.47
C ALA A 34 9.59 11.18 3.28
N PRO A 35 9.00 12.00 2.39
CA PRO A 35 7.62 11.79 1.94
C PRO A 35 7.42 10.37 1.40
N THR A 36 6.27 9.76 1.73
CA THR A 36 5.91 8.41 1.29
C THR A 36 4.83 8.45 0.21
N GLU A 37 4.71 7.38 -0.57
CA GLU A 37 3.66 7.22 -1.59
C GLU A 37 2.31 6.71 -1.02
N ILE A 38 2.12 6.72 0.31
CA ILE A 38 0.95 6.07 0.94
C ILE A 38 -0.40 6.65 0.46
N ASP A 39 -0.44 7.96 0.19
CA ASP A 39 -1.62 8.65 -0.33
C ASP A 39 -2.00 8.20 -1.74
N ALA A 40 -1.00 7.91 -2.58
CA ALA A 40 -1.16 7.46 -3.95
C ALA A 40 -1.54 5.97 -4.03
N ILE A 41 -1.09 5.15 -3.08
CA ILE A 41 -1.34 3.71 -3.05
C ILE A 41 -2.61 3.41 -2.23
N CYS A 42 -2.50 3.30 -0.90
CA CYS A 42 -3.63 2.92 -0.06
C CYS A 42 -4.70 4.02 0.01
N GLY A 43 -4.28 5.29 0.01
CA GLY A 43 -5.19 6.42 0.00
C GLY A 43 -6.07 6.44 -1.27
N ALA A 44 -5.51 6.13 -2.44
CA ALA A 44 -6.27 6.06 -3.69
C ALA A 44 -7.31 4.94 -3.65
N VAL A 45 -6.94 3.75 -3.18
CA VAL A 45 -7.86 2.62 -3.02
C VAL A 45 -8.99 2.95 -2.04
N ALA A 46 -8.65 3.55 -0.89
CA ALA A 46 -9.65 3.94 0.12
C ALA A 46 -10.62 5.00 -0.41
N ARG A 47 -10.14 5.98 -1.19
CA ARG A 47 -11.00 7.00 -1.84
C ARG A 47 -11.90 6.38 -2.91
N ALA A 48 -11.35 5.51 -3.75
CA ALA A 48 -12.12 4.81 -4.78
C ALA A 48 -13.20 3.92 -4.15
N GLY A 49 -12.87 3.15 -3.10
CA GLY A 49 -13.83 2.32 -2.37
C GLY A 49 -15.00 3.14 -1.83
N ARG A 50 -14.74 4.29 -1.20
CA ARG A 50 -15.81 5.20 -0.75
C ARG A 50 -16.69 5.69 -1.90
N ARG A 51 -16.10 6.11 -3.03
CA ARG A 51 -16.85 6.60 -4.20
C ARG A 51 -17.80 5.53 -4.78
N HIS A 52 -17.39 4.27 -4.71
CA HIS A 52 -18.13 3.15 -5.29
C HIS A 52 -18.92 2.31 -4.26
N GLY A 53 -18.96 2.74 -3.00
CA GLY A 53 -19.65 1.99 -1.94
C GLY A 53 -19.00 0.63 -1.60
N VAL A 54 -17.72 0.44 -1.94
CA VAL A 54 -16.97 -0.80 -1.67
C VAL A 54 -16.13 -0.63 -0.39
N PRO A 55 -16.38 -1.43 0.66
CA PRO A 55 -15.57 -1.39 1.87
C PRO A 55 -14.10 -1.73 1.61
N THR A 56 -13.20 -0.88 2.06
CA THR A 56 -11.73 -1.05 1.94
C THR A 56 -11.03 -0.89 3.30
N PRO A 57 -11.47 -1.61 4.35
CA PRO A 57 -11.05 -1.35 5.73
C PRO A 57 -9.54 -1.48 5.92
N VAL A 58 -8.91 -2.51 5.33
CA VAL A 58 -7.47 -2.74 5.46
C VAL A 58 -6.65 -1.62 4.83
N ASN A 59 -7.01 -1.19 3.60
CA ASN A 59 -6.33 -0.07 2.96
C ASN A 59 -6.46 1.23 3.77
N ARG A 60 -7.64 1.48 4.36
CA ARG A 60 -7.85 2.66 5.22
C ARG A 60 -6.96 2.61 6.46
N VAL A 61 -6.86 1.47 7.13
CA VAL A 61 -6.01 1.31 8.32
C VAL A 61 -4.54 1.49 7.95
N CYS A 62 -4.04 0.80 6.91
CA CYS A 62 -2.65 0.95 6.47
C CYS A 62 -2.33 2.40 6.09
N TRP A 63 -3.24 3.08 5.38
CA TRP A 63 -3.08 4.48 5.01
C TRP A 63 -2.88 5.38 6.24
N GLN A 64 -3.77 5.25 7.23
CA GLN A 64 -3.73 6.07 8.44
C GLN A 64 -2.50 5.79 9.30
N LEU A 65 -2.10 4.51 9.45
CA LEU A 65 -0.93 4.14 10.24
C LEU A 65 0.36 4.67 9.62
N VAL A 66 0.55 4.51 8.31
CA VAL A 66 1.78 4.98 7.65
C VAL A 66 1.82 6.52 7.61
N GLN A 67 0.68 7.21 7.40
CA GLN A 67 0.63 8.67 7.54
C GLN A 67 1.05 9.12 8.95
N ALA A 68 0.55 8.45 9.99
CA ALA A 68 0.90 8.79 11.37
C ALA A 68 2.38 8.52 11.69
N ILE A 69 2.98 7.50 11.08
CA ILE A 69 4.41 7.21 11.24
C ILE A 69 5.25 8.25 10.49
N ALA A 70 4.91 8.56 9.24
CA ALA A 70 5.65 9.53 8.41
C ALA A 70 5.59 10.96 8.97
N ALA A 71 4.50 11.34 9.63
CA ALA A 71 4.36 12.66 10.26
C ALA A 71 5.18 12.85 11.55
N ARG A 72 5.83 11.79 12.06
CA ARG A 72 6.65 11.83 13.28
C ARG A 72 8.15 12.05 13.01
N GLY A 73 8.55 12.07 11.74
CA GLY A 73 9.94 12.27 11.29
C GLY A 73 10.30 13.73 11.11
#